data_AF-A0A7W2HUE5-F1
#
_entry.id   AF-A0A7W2HUE5-F1
#
_cell.length_a   1.000
_cell.length_b   1.000
_cell.length_c   1.000
_cell.angle_alpha   90.00
_cell.angle_beta   90.00
_cell.angle_gamma   90.00
#
_symmetry.space_group_name_H-M   'P 1'
#
loop_
_entity.id
_entity.type
_entity.pdbx_description
1 polymer ?
#
loop_
_entity_poly.entity_id
_entity_poly.type
_entity_poly.pdbx_seq_one_letter_code
_entity_poly.pdbx_strand_id
1 'polypeptide(L)'
;MVTDGSWLVGLGFRTPCGRLVRHFYVVDGAADAEHARKAALERADQPRERAARADLRLEDGCVEIRRVLRDPWGTRRLSAPRTCTAHPLDA
;
A
#
# COMPACT_ATOMS: atom_id res chain seq x y z
N MET A 1 15.32 -18.57 10.92
CA MET A 1 14.20 -18.39 9.97
C MET A 1 14.08 -16.91 9.67
N VAL A 2 14.47 -16.46 8.47
CA VAL A 2 14.27 -15.05 8.07
C VAL A 2 12.80 -14.93 7.70
N THR A 3 11.97 -14.49 8.65
CA THR A 3 10.69 -13.88 8.33
C THR A 3 11.02 -12.55 7.66
N ASP A 4 11.18 -12.59 6.34
CA ASP A 4 11.36 -11.41 5.51
C ASP A 4 10.16 -10.48 5.80
N GLY A 5 10.44 -9.34 6.44
CA GLY A 5 9.46 -8.40 7.00
C GLY A 5 8.85 -7.53 5.91
N SER A 6 8.40 -8.16 4.83
CA SER A 6 8.03 -7.48 3.60
C SER A 6 6.51 -7.35 3.50
N TRP A 7 6.07 -6.16 3.09
CA TRP A 7 4.67 -5.77 3.05
C TRP A 7 4.34 -5.22 1.67
N LEU A 8 3.13 -5.52 1.19
CA LEU A 8 2.54 -4.92 0.01
C LEU A 8 1.52 -3.88 0.46
N VAL A 9 1.70 -2.63 0.04
CA VAL A 9 0.82 -1.52 0.37
C VAL A 9 0.23 -0.92 -0.90
N GLY A 10 -1.10 -0.97 -1.03
CA GLY A 10 -1.85 -0.42 -2.16
C GLY A 10 -2.45 0.94 -1.83
N LEU A 11 -1.95 1.98 -2.49
CA LEU A 11 -2.41 3.36 -2.35
C LEU A 11 -3.29 3.75 -3.55
N GLY A 12 -4.52 4.16 -3.29
CA GLY A 12 -5.50 4.54 -4.30
C GLY A 12 -5.43 6.02 -4.68
N PHE A 13 -5.74 6.35 -5.92
CA PHE A 13 -5.96 7.71 -6.41
C PHE A 13 -6.97 7.68 -7.55
N ARG A 14 -7.72 8.78 -7.73
CA ARG A 14 -8.68 8.91 -8.83
C ARG A 14 -8.07 9.66 -10.00
N THR A 15 -8.19 9.08 -11.18
CA THR A 15 -7.87 9.77 -12.44
C THR A 15 -8.88 10.88 -12.73
N PRO A 16 -8.58 11.83 -13.62
CA PRO A 16 -9.52 12.89 -14.02
C PRO A 16 -10.87 12.36 -14.54
N CYS A 17 -10.89 11.15 -15.12
CA CYS A 17 -12.10 10.48 -15.59
C CYS A 17 -12.88 9.77 -14.47
N GLY A 18 -12.50 9.95 -13.20
CA GLY A 18 -13.15 9.32 -12.04
C GLY A 18 -12.74 7.86 -11.79
N ARG A 19 -11.87 7.26 -12.62
CA ARG A 19 -11.42 5.88 -12.42
C ARG A 19 -10.47 5.78 -11.22
N LEU A 20 -10.78 4.88 -10.29
CA LEU A 20 -9.89 4.51 -9.19
C LEU A 20 -8.74 3.64 -9.70
N VAL A 21 -7.51 4.09 -9.47
CA VAL A 21 -6.28 3.36 -9.76
C VAL A 21 -5.53 3.14 -8.46
N ARG A 22 -4.89 1.96 -8.32
CA ARG A 22 -4.12 1.60 -7.12
C ARG A 22 -2.68 1.33 -7.50
N HIS A 23 -1.75 2.08 -6.91
CA HIS A 23 -0.32 1.81 -6.97
C HIS A 23 0.08 0.94 -5.79
N PHE A 24 0.80 -0.15 -6.08
CA PHE A 24 1.30 -1.05 -5.06
C PHE A 24 2.79 -0.84 -4.82
N TYR A 25 3.14 -0.70 -3.54
CA TYR A 25 4.50 -0.53 -3.07
C TYR A 25 4.88 -1.75 -2.25
N VAL A 26 6.03 -2.35 -2.58
CA VAL A 26 6.66 -3.35 -1.72
C VAL A 26 7.54 -2.61 -0.71
N VAL A 27 7.35 -2.89 0.57
CA VAL A 27 8.10 -2.31 1.68
C VAL A 27 8.77 -3.44 2.44
N ASP A 28 10.08 -3.56 2.28
CA ASP A 28 10.90 -4.52 2.99
C ASP A 28 11.30 -3.99 4.38
N GLY A 29 11.43 -4.88 5.36
CA GLY A 29 11.96 -4.55 6.69
C GLY A 29 11.01 -3.78 7.61
N ALA A 30 9.72 -3.62 7.27
CA ALA A 30 8.77 -2.95 8.14
C ALA A 30 8.35 -3.87 9.31
N ALA A 31 8.43 -3.33 10.52
CA ALA A 31 8.11 -4.06 11.76
C ALA A 31 6.63 -4.48 11.83
N ASP A 32 5.74 -3.64 11.30
CA ASP A 32 4.29 -3.87 11.29
C ASP A 32 3.61 -3.12 10.13
N ALA A 33 2.29 -3.30 10.03
CA ALA A 33 1.47 -2.74 8.96
C ALA A 33 1.46 -1.21 8.91
N GLU A 34 1.50 -0.53 10.07
CA GLU A 34 1.49 0.94 10.11
C GLU A 34 2.84 1.51 9.69
N HIS A 35 3.94 0.88 10.12
CA HIS A 35 5.27 1.21 9.60
C HIS A 35 5.35 1.01 8.09
N ALA A 36 4.80 -0.09 7.56
CA ALA A 36 4.73 -0.32 6.12
C ALA A 36 3.90 0.74 5.39
N ARG A 37 2.74 1.11 5.95
CA ARG A 37 1.87 2.17 5.42
C ARG A 37 2.60 3.51 5.35
N LYS A 38 3.25 3.90 6.45
CA LYS A 38 4.00 5.16 6.52
C LYS A 38 5.11 5.19 5.48
N ALA A 39 5.93 4.14 5.40
CA ALA A 39 7.00 4.05 4.41
C ALA A 39 6.48 4.09 2.96
N ALA A 40 5.33 3.47 2.68
CA ALA A 40 4.71 3.55 1.36
C ALA A 40 4.19 4.95 1.04
N LEU A 41 3.60 5.67 2.01
CA LEU A 41 3.16 7.06 1.84
C LEU A 41 4.36 8.00 1.62
N GLU A 42 5.43 7.85 2.39
CA GLU A 42 6.68 8.61 2.21
C GLU A 42 7.30 8.35 0.84
N ARG A 43 7.26 7.09 0.35
CA ARG A 43 7.71 6.76 -1.00
C ARG A 43 6.81 7.38 -2.07
N ALA A 44 5.50 7.30 -1.89
CA ALA A 44 4.56 7.90 -2.82
C ALA A 44 4.76 9.42 -2.91
N ASP A 45 5.12 10.10 -1.82
CA ASP A 45 5.37 11.54 -1.83
C ASP A 45 6.68 11.95 -2.51
N GLN A 46 7.53 11.01 -2.95
CA GLN A 46 8.72 11.37 -3.71
C GLN A 46 8.34 12.04 -5.03
N PRO A 47 9.08 13.09 -5.48
CA PRO A 47 8.75 13.83 -6.70
C PRO A 47 8.56 12.96 -7.94
N ARG A 48 9.37 11.90 -8.08
CA ARG A 48 9.26 10.93 -9.17
C ARG A 48 7.94 10.15 -9.14
N GLU A 49 7.52 9.69 -7.97
CA GLU A 49 6.31 8.90 -7.79
C GLU A 49 5.04 9.77 -7.86
N ARG A 50 5.14 11.04 -7.45
CA ARG A 50 4.10 12.06 -7.70
C ARG A 50 3.95 12.34 -9.20
N ALA A 51 5.05 12.57 -9.90
CA ALA A 51 5.02 12.79 -11.35
C ALA A 51 4.45 11.58 -12.12
N ALA A 52 4.76 10.35 -11.70
CA ALA A 52 4.18 9.13 -12.27
C ALA A 52 2.64 9.05 -12.11
N ARG A 53 2.07 9.77 -11.15
CA ARG A 53 0.63 9.89 -10.91
C ARG A 53 0.06 11.23 -11.40
N ALA A 54 0.82 11.98 -12.21
CA ALA A 54 0.45 13.33 -12.66
C ALA A 54 0.05 14.27 -11.52
N ASP A 55 0.75 14.16 -10.38
CA ASP A 55 0.51 14.91 -9.14
C ASP A 55 -0.92 14.77 -8.57
N LEU A 56 -1.65 13.72 -8.99
CA LEU A 56 -2.95 13.40 -8.44
C LEU A 56 -2.82 13.02 -6.96
N ARG A 57 -3.69 13.60 -6.14
CA ARG A 57 -3.76 13.31 -4.71
C ARG A 57 -4.14 11.86 -4.48
N LEU A 58 -3.51 11.25 -3.48
CA LEU A 58 -3.97 9.99 -2.93
C LEU A 58 -5.36 10.16 -2.36
N GLU A 59 -6.20 9.16 -2.56
CA GLU A 59 -7.46 9.06 -1.84
C GLU A 59 -7.17 8.72 -0.39
N ASP A 60 -7.79 9.44 0.54
CA ASP A 60 -7.73 9.19 1.98
C ASP A 60 -8.46 7.90 2.41
N GLY A 61 -8.95 7.14 1.42
CA GLY A 61 -9.72 5.91 1.61
C GLY A 61 -8.90 4.70 2.03
N CYS A 62 -9.57 3.53 1.96
CA CYS A 62 -9.04 2.25 2.40
C CYS A 62 -7.71 1.90 1.70
N VAL A 63 -6.61 2.00 2.45
CA VAL A 63 -5.27 1.54 2.05
C VAL A 63 -5.22 0.04 2.21
N GLU A 64 -4.85 -0.66 1.14
CA GLU A 64 -4.73 -2.10 1.18
C GLU A 64 -3.36 -2.48 1.73
N ILE A 65 -3.31 -3.17 2.86
CA ILE A 65 -2.04 -3.62 3.46
C ILE A 65 -2.06 -5.13 3.58
N ARG A 66 -1.05 -5.78 2.98
CA ARG A 66 -0.87 -7.24 3.02
C ARG A 66 0.55 -7.58 3.39
N ARG A 67 0.73 -8.60 4.22
CA ARG A 67 2.05 -9.15 4.50
C ARG A 67 2.45 -10.07 3.35
N VAL A 68 3.70 -9.97 2.90
CA VAL A 68 4.31 -10.93 2.00
C VAL A 68 4.85 -12.08 2.84
N LEU A 69 4.24 -13.24 2.69
CA LEU A 69 4.63 -14.47 3.35
C LEU A 69 5.52 -15.25 2.40
N ARG A 70 6.66 -15.74 2.90
CA ARG A 70 7.53 -16.66 2.16
C ARG A 70 7.45 -18.02 2.83
N ASP A 71 7.05 -19.03 2.07
CA ASP A 71 7.09 -20.40 2.55
C ASP A 71 8.52 -21.01 2.43
N PRO A 72 8.77 -22.17 3.07
CA PRO A 72 10.09 -22.80 3.05
C PRO A 72 10.60 -23.19 1.66
N TRP A 73 9.72 -23.34 0.67
CA TRP A 73 10.08 -23.61 -0.73
C TRP A 73 10.37 -22.32 -1.52
N GLY A 74 10.33 -21.17 -0.84
CA GLY A 74 10.61 -19.87 -1.42
C GLY A 74 9.45 -19.24 -2.18
N THR A 75 8.28 -19.88 -2.20
CA THR A 75 7.09 -19.31 -2.84
C THR A 75 6.56 -18.15 -1.99
N ARG A 76 6.18 -17.07 -2.67
CA ARG A 76 5.66 -15.85 -2.05
C ARG A 76 4.14 -15.83 -2.14
N ARG A 77 3.48 -15.58 -1.00
CA ARG A 77 2.02 -15.45 -0.89
C ARG A 77 1.69 -14.15 -0.19
N LEU A 78 0.51 -13.60 -0.47
CA LEU A 78 0.00 -12.46 0.25
C LEU A 78 -0.93 -12.94 1.36
N SER A 79 -0.85 -12.33 2.54
CA SER A 79 -1.89 -12.49 3.54
C SER A 79 -3.24 -12.01 3.00
N ALA A 80 -4.31 -12.36 3.69
CA ALA A 80 -5.60 -11.72 3.47
C ALA A 80 -5.44 -10.18 3.53
N PRO A 81 -6.16 -9.43 2.67
CA PRO A 81 -6.16 -7.98 2.74
C PRO A 81 -6.62 -7.55 4.12
N ARG A 82 -5.84 -6.69 4.77
CA ARG A 82 -6.37 -5.88 5.85
C ARG A 82 -7.22 -4.80 5.20
N THR A 83 -8.53 -5.04 5.12
CA THR A 83 -9.48 -3.99 4.78
C THR A 83 -9.49 -2.99 5.91
N CYS A 84 -9.08 -1.75 5.66
CA CYS A 84 -9.52 -0.65 6.51
C CYS A 84 -11.04 -0.56 6.33
N THR A 85 -11.80 -0.67 7.41
CA THR A 85 -13.13 -0.07 7.46
C THR A 85 -12.93 1.40 7.12
N ALA A 86 -13.36 1.82 5.92
CA ALA A 86 -13.53 3.23 5.66
C ALA A 86 -14.43 3.74 6.80
N HIS A 87 -13.94 4.68 7.61
CA HIS A 87 -14.84 5.35 8.53
C HIS A 87 -15.84 6.06 7.62
N PRO A 88 -17.15 5.73 7.66
CA PRO A 88 -18.12 6.54 6.95
C PRO A 88 -17.96 7.94 7.54
N LEU A 89 -17.54 8.90 6.72
CA LEU A 89 -17.76 10.29 7.04
C LEU A 89 -19.27 10.44 7.12
N ASP A 90 -19.77 10.56 8.34
CA ASP A 90 -21.16 10.87 8.65
C ASP A 90 -21.58 12.15 7.89
N ALA A 91 -22.87 12.17 7.55
CA ALA A 91 -23.54 13.04 6.59
C ALA A 91 -23.46 14.55 6.86
#